data_AF-A0A6A6UQ44-F1
#
_entry.id   AF-A0A6A6UQ44-F1
#
_cell.length_a   1.000
_cell.length_b   1.000
_cell.length_c   1.000
_cell.angle_alpha   90.00
_cell.angle_beta   90.00
_cell.angle_gamma   90.00
#
_symmetry.space_group_name_H-M   'P 1'
#
loop_
_entity.id
_entity.type
_entity.pdbx_description
1 polymer ?
#
loop_
_entity_poly.entity_id
_entity_poly.type
_entity_poly.pdbx_seq_one_letter_code
_entity_poly.pdbx_strand_id
1 'polypeptide(L)'
;MQHQALSEEDSQSRKSYYAMLHESIDSEAAAGNDNTLDVTIGSGIYATLARCAISNDSPAAFDFEMRSLAYTTYQAAKNYDWKNPKQERLVFLLLQAKNIGTLNRKYTDNAGNVFSEAAQTSNGARIFADMPFFVEDFLHMWVRDLSSLSPEQRRDLAAFMAKLVSVGFSDKLAVVGLWLFRRVFESPVHELDGPALHWMEAVSAWYMYAGHKLMSLCGSDFSDMPEEFAVPGELAQAAGIEGTGFSVARWKFWQERVKEICRTLPLGIENEVALPPQSLYGLAELEPLFFGTH
;
A
#
# COMPACT_ATOMS: atom_id res chain seq x y z
N MET A 1 13.72 -21.08 29.39
CA MET A 1 13.14 -21.85 28.26
C MET A 1 11.71 -22.23 28.62
N GLN A 2 10.80 -21.26 28.54
CA GLN A 2 9.35 -21.45 28.79
C GLN A 2 8.62 -20.47 27.86
N HIS A 3 8.53 -20.82 26.59
CA HIS A 3 7.49 -20.26 25.73
C HIS A 3 6.21 -20.97 26.12
N GLN A 4 5.37 -20.27 26.88
CA GLN A 4 4.05 -20.74 27.28
C GLN A 4 3.22 -20.85 25.99
N ALA A 5 2.85 -22.07 25.63
CA ALA A 5 1.83 -22.31 24.62
C ALA A 5 0.56 -21.57 25.06
N LEU A 6 0.16 -20.56 24.30
CA LEU A 6 -1.15 -19.93 24.46
C LEU A 6 -2.21 -21.04 24.46
N SER A 7 -3.13 -21.02 25.42
CA SER A 7 -4.18 -22.04 25.49
C SER A 7 -5.04 -21.97 24.21
N GLU A 8 -5.55 -23.12 23.76
CA GLU A 8 -6.45 -23.16 22.60
C GLU A 8 -7.68 -22.26 22.78
N GLU A 9 -8.12 -22.07 24.03
CA GLU A 9 -9.22 -21.19 24.43
C GLU A 9 -8.87 -19.71 24.25
N ASP A 10 -7.64 -19.28 24.58
CA ASP A 10 -7.14 -17.93 24.30
C ASP A 10 -7.02 -17.66 22.81
N SER A 11 -6.59 -18.67 22.03
CA SER A 11 -6.49 -18.59 20.58
C SER A 11 -7.87 -18.45 19.93
N GLN A 12 -8.85 -19.23 20.37
CA GLN A 12 -10.21 -19.17 19.85
C GLN A 12 -10.92 -17.87 20.22
N SER A 13 -10.74 -17.41 21.47
CA SER A 13 -11.29 -16.13 21.95
C SER A 13 -10.77 -14.95 21.12
N ARG A 14 -9.47 -14.95 20.80
CA ARG A 14 -8.85 -13.93 19.93
C ARG A 14 -9.39 -13.97 18.51
N LYS A 15 -9.58 -15.16 17.92
CA LYS A 15 -10.17 -15.30 16.58
C LYS A 15 -11.60 -14.76 16.52
N SER A 16 -12.43 -15.08 17.52
CA SER A 16 -13.78 -14.54 17.61
C SER A 16 -13.77 -13.02 17.75
N TYR A 17 -12.88 -12.47 18.57
CA TYR A 17 -12.71 -11.02 18.71
C TYR A 17 -12.28 -10.36 17.40
N TYR A 18 -11.34 -10.95 16.65
CA TYR A 18 -10.96 -10.48 15.31
C TYR A 18 -12.14 -10.44 14.34
N ALA A 19 -12.95 -11.50 14.30
CA ALA A 19 -14.09 -11.56 13.41
C ALA A 19 -15.11 -10.44 13.73
N MET A 20 -15.42 -10.25 15.01
CA MET A 20 -16.33 -9.18 15.45
C MET A 20 -15.78 -7.78 15.16
N LEU A 21 -14.48 -7.56 15.39
CA LEU A 21 -13.84 -6.28 15.10
C LEU A 21 -13.84 -5.99 13.59
N HIS A 22 -13.51 -6.97 12.76
CA HIS A 22 -13.54 -6.83 11.30
C HIS A 22 -14.95 -6.55 10.79
N GLU A 23 -15.96 -7.25 11.29
CA GLU A 23 -17.36 -6.99 10.95
C GLU A 23 -17.79 -5.57 11.32
N SER A 24 -17.39 -5.09 12.51
CA SER A 24 -17.65 -3.71 12.92
C SER A 24 -16.96 -2.69 12.01
N ILE A 25 -15.72 -2.95 11.61
CA ILE A 25 -14.96 -2.08 10.70
C ILE A 25 -15.59 -2.09 9.31
N ASP A 26 -15.95 -3.26 8.77
CA ASP A 26 -16.60 -3.41 7.48
C ASP A 26 -17.96 -2.68 7.46
N SER A 27 -18.73 -2.81 8.55
CA SER A 27 -20.00 -2.12 8.70
C SER A 27 -19.84 -0.59 8.74
N GLU A 28 -18.82 -0.07 9.42
CA GLU A 28 -18.54 1.36 9.43
C GLU A 28 -18.02 1.82 8.05
N ALA A 29 -17.14 1.05 7.42
CA ALA A 29 -16.56 1.37 6.12
C ALA A 29 -17.61 1.51 5.01
N ALA A 30 -18.74 0.80 5.13
CA ALA A 30 -19.87 0.87 4.20
C ALA A 30 -20.51 2.28 4.12
N ALA A 31 -20.26 3.16 5.09
CA ALA A 31 -20.68 4.57 5.01
C ALA A 31 -19.82 5.42 4.05
N GLY A 32 -18.82 4.82 3.38
CA GLY A 32 -17.99 5.49 2.38
C GLY A 32 -17.28 6.72 2.96
N ASN A 33 -17.41 7.87 2.30
CA ASN A 33 -16.77 9.12 2.72
C ASN A 33 -17.18 9.61 4.12
N ASP A 34 -18.34 9.20 4.62
CA ASP A 34 -18.89 9.66 5.89
C ASP A 34 -18.40 8.85 7.10
N ASN A 35 -17.76 7.71 6.87
CA ASN A 35 -17.22 6.89 7.95
C ASN A 35 -16.08 7.61 8.71
N THR A 36 -15.80 7.20 9.95
CA THR A 36 -14.84 7.87 10.85
C THR A 36 -13.60 7.02 11.12
N LEU A 37 -13.28 6.08 10.23
CA LEU A 37 -12.15 5.17 10.41
C LEU A 37 -10.81 5.90 10.51
N ASP A 38 -10.65 7.08 9.90
CA ASP A 38 -9.48 7.94 10.08
C ASP A 38 -9.29 8.38 11.55
N VAL A 39 -10.39 8.63 12.27
CA VAL A 39 -10.38 8.93 13.71
C VAL A 39 -10.05 7.67 14.52
N THR A 40 -10.61 6.53 14.14
CA THR A 40 -10.33 5.23 14.76
C THR A 40 -8.84 4.88 14.65
N ILE A 41 -8.24 5.09 13.47
CA ILE A 41 -6.81 4.85 13.22
C ILE A 41 -5.94 5.80 14.06
N GLY A 42 -6.24 7.10 14.05
CA GLY A 42 -5.49 8.08 14.85
C GLY A 42 -5.56 7.77 16.36
N SER A 43 -6.74 7.40 16.85
CA SER A 43 -6.94 6.99 18.25
C SER A 43 -6.21 5.69 18.57
N GLY A 44 -6.21 4.72 17.65
CA GLY A 44 -5.51 3.45 17.81
C GLY A 44 -3.99 3.63 17.87
N ILE A 45 -3.41 4.48 17.01
CA ILE A 45 -1.98 4.85 17.07
C ILE A 45 -1.64 5.44 18.45
N TYR A 46 -2.45 6.39 18.93
CA TYR A 46 -2.23 6.99 20.25
C TYR A 46 -2.36 5.97 21.39
N ALA A 47 -3.36 5.10 21.34
CA ALA A 47 -3.57 4.06 22.34
C ALA A 47 -2.39 3.05 22.38
N THR A 48 -1.89 2.63 21.21
CA THR A 48 -0.71 1.77 21.10
C THR A 48 0.53 2.47 21.65
N LEU A 49 0.73 3.74 21.33
CA LEU A 49 1.82 4.56 21.89
C LEU A 49 1.75 4.63 23.42
N ALA A 50 0.59 4.95 23.96
CA ALA A 50 0.38 5.04 25.41
C ALA A 50 0.63 3.69 26.09
N ARG A 51 0.12 2.58 25.53
CA ARG A 51 0.36 1.23 26.05
C ARG A 51 1.84 0.86 26.03
N CYS A 52 2.55 1.12 24.94
CA CYS A 52 4.00 0.87 24.87
C CYS A 52 4.78 1.57 26.00
N ALA A 53 4.30 2.71 26.48
CA ALA A 53 4.96 3.46 27.55
C ALA A 53 4.64 2.94 28.96
N ILE A 54 3.49 2.28 29.17
CA ILE A 54 2.96 1.99 30.51
C ILE A 54 2.73 0.50 30.81
N SER A 55 2.59 -0.36 29.80
CA SER A 55 2.23 -1.77 30.00
C SER A 55 3.43 -2.71 29.87
N ASN A 56 3.38 -3.80 30.64
CA ASN A 56 4.28 -4.95 30.49
C ASN A 56 3.69 -6.01 29.54
N ASP A 57 2.88 -5.59 28.57
CA ASP A 57 2.16 -6.52 27.70
C ASP A 57 3.13 -7.39 26.89
N SER A 58 2.72 -8.61 26.56
CA SER A 58 3.54 -9.47 25.70
C SER A 58 3.68 -8.86 24.29
N PRO A 59 4.79 -9.10 23.56
CA PRO A 59 4.94 -8.71 22.15
C PRO A 59 3.75 -9.10 21.26
N ALA A 60 3.13 -10.26 21.53
CA ALA A 60 1.95 -10.75 20.81
C ALA A 60 0.69 -9.87 20.94
N ALA A 61 0.61 -9.02 21.97
CA ALA A 61 -0.48 -8.05 22.09
C ALA A 61 -0.33 -6.94 21.04
N PHE A 62 0.90 -6.52 20.75
CA PHE A 62 1.16 -5.51 19.73
C PHE A 62 0.98 -6.06 18.31
N ASP A 63 1.20 -7.35 18.09
CA ASP A 63 0.86 -7.99 16.81
C ASP A 63 -0.62 -7.78 16.47
N PHE A 64 -1.48 -7.98 17.48
CA PHE A 64 -2.92 -7.80 17.33
C PHE A 64 -3.26 -6.37 16.94
N GLU A 65 -2.77 -5.40 17.71
CA GLU A 65 -3.08 -3.98 17.50
C GLU A 65 -2.61 -3.49 16.14
N MET A 66 -1.39 -3.88 15.73
CA MET A 66 -0.81 -3.44 14.47
C MET A 66 -1.54 -4.05 13.26
N ARG A 67 -1.96 -5.32 13.34
CA ARG A 67 -2.78 -5.95 12.30
C ARG A 67 -4.16 -5.34 12.21
N SER A 68 -4.80 -5.05 13.35
CA SER A 68 -6.08 -4.34 13.37
C SER A 68 -5.95 -2.94 12.76
N LEU A 69 -4.91 -2.18 13.10
CA LEU A 69 -4.64 -0.86 12.50
C LEU A 69 -4.42 -0.95 10.98
N ALA A 70 -3.66 -1.93 10.51
CA ALA A 70 -3.48 -2.18 9.09
C ALA A 70 -4.82 -2.49 8.41
N TYR A 71 -5.60 -3.42 8.95
CA TYR A 71 -6.92 -3.77 8.42
C TYR A 71 -7.87 -2.57 8.38
N THR A 72 -7.99 -1.80 9.48
CA THR A 72 -8.80 -0.57 9.52
C THR A 72 -8.35 0.43 8.47
N THR A 73 -7.03 0.61 8.29
CA THR A 73 -6.50 1.54 7.29
C THR A 73 -6.82 1.10 5.87
N TYR A 74 -6.69 -0.19 5.57
CA TYR A 74 -7.06 -0.74 4.27
C TYR A 74 -8.55 -0.56 3.97
N GLN A 75 -9.41 -0.81 4.96
CA GLN A 75 -10.85 -0.64 4.86
C GLN A 75 -11.27 0.82 4.66
N ALA A 76 -10.61 1.74 5.36
CA ALA A 76 -10.80 3.17 5.17
C ALA A 76 -10.36 3.60 3.75
N ALA A 77 -9.14 3.22 3.36
CA ALA A 77 -8.55 3.60 2.08
C ALA A 77 -9.32 3.09 0.85
N LYS A 78 -9.93 1.90 0.93
CA LYS A 78 -10.73 1.37 -0.18
C LYS A 78 -12.13 1.98 -0.30
N ASN A 79 -12.63 2.65 0.75
CA ASN A 79 -14.00 3.20 0.80
C ASN A 79 -14.05 4.74 0.87
N TYR A 80 -12.92 5.41 1.05
CA TYR A 80 -12.81 6.85 0.81
C TYR A 80 -12.51 7.12 -0.65
N ASP A 81 -13.29 7.99 -1.28
CA ASP A 81 -12.98 8.48 -2.62
C ASP A 81 -11.54 9.03 -2.65
N TRP A 82 -10.78 8.73 -3.69
CA TRP A 82 -9.38 9.12 -3.81
C TRP A 82 -9.10 10.63 -3.70
N LYS A 83 -10.10 11.48 -3.94
CA LYS A 83 -10.02 12.95 -3.78
C LYS A 83 -10.45 13.43 -2.40
N ASN A 84 -11.04 12.56 -1.58
CA ASN A 84 -11.46 12.91 -0.24
C ASN A 84 -10.22 13.21 0.63
N PRO A 85 -10.16 14.36 1.32
CA PRO A 85 -9.05 14.72 2.22
C PRO A 85 -8.72 13.66 3.29
N LYS A 86 -9.65 12.77 3.61
CA LYS A 86 -9.42 11.65 4.53
C LYS A 86 -8.36 10.69 3.99
N GLN A 87 -8.19 10.55 2.67
CA GLN A 87 -7.09 9.77 2.07
C GLN A 87 -5.72 10.32 2.47
N GLU A 88 -5.50 11.64 2.32
CA GLU A 88 -4.27 12.30 2.74
C GLU A 88 -4.07 12.21 4.26
N ARG A 89 -5.17 12.29 5.03
CA ARG A 89 -5.13 12.14 6.49
C ARG A 89 -4.64 10.76 6.90
N LEU A 90 -5.08 9.68 6.23
CA LEU A 90 -4.58 8.33 6.49
C LEU A 90 -3.06 8.25 6.25
N VAL A 91 -2.58 8.80 5.13
CA VAL A 91 -1.15 8.84 4.80
C VAL A 91 -0.36 9.61 5.87
N PHE A 92 -0.88 10.77 6.28
CA PHE A 92 -0.27 11.59 7.33
C PHE A 92 -0.18 10.86 8.67
N LEU A 93 -1.26 10.18 9.10
CA LEU A 93 -1.28 9.42 10.35
C LEU A 93 -0.26 8.29 10.34
N LEU A 94 -0.16 7.54 9.25
CA LEU A 94 0.83 6.46 9.13
C LEU A 94 2.27 6.98 9.10
N LEU A 95 2.53 8.09 8.42
CA LEU A 95 3.84 8.73 8.44
C LEU A 95 4.19 9.27 9.82
N GLN A 96 3.24 9.90 10.50
CA GLN A 96 3.43 10.40 11.85
C GLN A 96 3.76 9.25 12.79
N ALA A 97 3.01 8.15 12.72
CA ALA A 97 3.30 6.93 13.46
C ALA A 97 4.71 6.44 13.16
N LYS A 98 5.08 6.27 11.88
CA LYS A 98 6.41 5.82 11.47
C LYS A 98 7.54 6.71 12.01
N ASN A 99 7.32 8.03 12.00
CA ASN A 99 8.28 9.03 12.49
C ASN A 99 8.41 9.09 14.02
N ILE A 100 7.54 8.44 14.79
CA ILE A 100 7.78 8.21 16.22
C ILE A 100 9.06 7.38 16.41
N GLY A 101 9.39 6.50 15.46
CA GLY A 101 10.61 5.73 15.46
C GLY A 101 10.61 4.61 16.50
N THR A 102 11.77 4.37 17.12
CA THR A 102 11.92 3.26 18.06
C THR A 102 11.41 3.68 19.43
N LEU A 103 10.29 3.09 19.85
CA LEU A 103 9.80 3.22 21.22
C LEU A 103 10.58 2.31 22.14
N ASN A 104 10.93 2.82 23.33
CA ASN A 104 11.49 2.02 24.40
C ASN A 104 10.42 1.83 25.47
N ARG A 105 10.10 0.57 25.78
CA ARG A 105 9.23 0.22 26.90
C ARG A 105 10.07 -0.04 28.14
N LYS A 106 9.45 0.15 29.31
CA LYS A 106 10.04 -0.25 30.59
C LYS A 106 9.37 -1.53 31.05
N TYR A 107 10.15 -2.50 31.51
CA TYR A 107 9.61 -3.70 32.15
C TYR A 107 10.30 -3.96 33.47
N THR A 108 9.58 -4.62 34.38
CA THR A 108 10.11 -4.99 35.69
C THR A 108 10.34 -6.51 35.70
N ASP A 109 11.54 -6.95 36.06
CA ASP A 109 11.81 -8.38 36.23
C ASP A 109 11.16 -8.94 37.50
N ASN A 110 11.26 -10.26 37.70
CA ASN A 110 10.73 -10.94 38.89
C ASN A 110 11.43 -10.50 40.20
N ALA A 111 12.58 -9.82 40.11
CA ALA A 111 13.34 -9.31 41.24
C ALA A 111 13.03 -7.82 41.53
N GLY A 112 12.14 -7.19 40.77
CA GLY A 112 11.76 -5.79 40.93
C GLY A 112 12.68 -4.78 40.22
N ASN A 113 13.64 -5.25 39.41
CA ASN A 113 14.54 -4.38 38.66
C ASN A 113 13.83 -3.86 37.40
N VAL A 114 13.94 -2.55 37.15
CA VAL A 114 13.36 -1.90 35.97
C VAL A 114 14.39 -1.86 34.84
N PHE A 115 14.05 -2.47 33.72
CA PHE A 115 14.81 -2.47 32.48
C PHE A 115 14.11 -1.65 31.40
N SER A 116 14.84 -1.33 30.34
CA SER A 116 14.29 -0.71 29.15
C SER A 116 14.72 -1.48 27.91
N GLU A 117 13.76 -1.74 27.01
CA GLU A 117 13.99 -2.42 25.74
C GLU A 117 13.14 -1.81 24.64
N ALA A 118 13.49 -2.08 23.39
CA ALA A 118 12.69 -1.65 22.25
C ALA A 118 11.31 -2.33 22.27
N ALA A 119 10.25 -1.56 22.08
CA ALA A 119 8.91 -2.09 21.93
C ALA A 119 8.80 -2.78 20.56
N GLN A 120 8.59 -4.09 20.60
CA GLN A 120 8.63 -4.97 19.44
C GLN A 120 7.41 -5.88 19.38
N THR A 121 7.07 -6.28 18.16
CA THR A 121 6.12 -7.36 17.84
C THR A 121 6.78 -8.73 18.03
N SER A 122 5.99 -9.82 17.97
CA SER A 122 6.51 -11.18 18.19
C SER A 122 7.58 -11.62 17.18
N ASN A 123 7.62 -10.99 15.99
CA ASN A 123 8.65 -11.21 14.98
C ASN A 123 9.90 -10.30 15.17
N GLY A 124 9.97 -9.54 16.27
CA GLY A 124 11.10 -8.66 16.58
C GLY A 124 11.08 -7.30 15.86
N ALA A 125 10.07 -7.02 15.03
CA ALA A 125 9.96 -5.72 14.36
C ALA A 125 9.55 -4.62 15.35
N ARG A 126 10.10 -3.42 15.18
CA ARG A 126 9.83 -2.27 16.04
C ARG A 126 8.50 -1.65 15.62
N ILE A 127 7.59 -1.51 16.58
CA ILE A 127 6.17 -1.19 16.35
C ILE A 127 5.98 0.01 15.41
N PHE A 128 6.63 1.13 15.67
CA PHE A 128 6.46 2.31 14.81
C PHE A 128 7.59 2.53 13.81
N ALA A 129 8.85 2.26 14.16
CA ALA A 129 9.94 2.44 13.19
C ALA A 129 9.79 1.56 11.94
N ASP A 130 9.34 0.32 12.13
CA ASP A 130 9.24 -0.66 11.04
C ASP A 130 7.81 -0.76 10.48
N MET A 131 6.79 -0.25 11.20
CA MET A 131 5.37 -0.36 10.85
C MET A 131 5.00 -1.80 10.42
N PRO A 132 5.21 -2.81 11.29
CA PRO A 132 5.07 -4.21 10.93
C PRO A 132 3.67 -4.54 10.44
N PHE A 133 3.58 -5.57 9.58
CA PHE A 133 2.36 -6.09 8.94
C PHE A 133 1.70 -5.16 7.93
N PHE A 134 1.89 -3.83 7.96
CA PHE A 134 1.22 -2.92 7.01
C PHE A 134 1.45 -3.31 5.55
N VAL A 135 2.71 -3.52 5.15
CA VAL A 135 3.02 -3.88 3.76
C VAL A 135 2.48 -5.27 3.43
N GLU A 136 2.81 -6.28 4.24
CA GLU A 136 2.45 -7.68 3.99
C GLU A 136 0.92 -7.86 3.94
N ASP A 137 0.20 -7.30 4.91
CA ASP A 137 -1.24 -7.41 5.00
C ASP A 137 -1.93 -6.61 3.89
N PHE A 138 -1.41 -5.43 3.50
CA PHE A 138 -1.96 -4.68 2.36
C PHE A 138 -1.83 -5.46 1.06
N LEU A 139 -0.68 -6.08 0.80
CA LEU A 139 -0.46 -6.88 -0.40
C LEU A 139 -1.35 -8.14 -0.38
N HIS A 140 -1.42 -8.82 0.75
CA HIS A 140 -2.29 -9.99 0.91
C HIS A 140 -3.77 -9.64 0.70
N MET A 141 -4.25 -8.55 1.30
CA MET A 141 -5.63 -8.10 1.13
C MET A 141 -5.91 -7.62 -0.30
N TRP A 142 -4.96 -6.92 -0.94
CA TRP A 142 -5.08 -6.53 -2.35
C TRP A 142 -5.30 -7.74 -3.25
N VAL A 143 -4.47 -8.77 -3.13
CA VAL A 143 -4.59 -10.00 -3.92
C VAL A 143 -5.88 -10.74 -3.61
N ARG A 144 -6.24 -10.87 -2.32
CA ARG A 144 -7.48 -11.52 -1.88
C ARG A 144 -8.73 -10.84 -2.44
N ASP A 145 -8.78 -9.50 -2.39
CA ASP A 145 -9.96 -8.73 -2.75
C ASP A 145 -10.02 -8.36 -4.23
N LEU A 146 -8.98 -8.68 -5.01
CA LEU A 146 -8.84 -8.20 -6.39
C LEU A 146 -10.07 -8.48 -7.27
N SER A 147 -10.69 -9.65 -7.09
CA SER A 147 -11.89 -10.07 -7.82
C SER A 147 -13.20 -9.47 -7.30
N SER A 148 -13.22 -8.96 -6.07
CA SER A 148 -14.43 -8.40 -5.42
C SER A 148 -14.43 -6.87 -5.35
N LEU A 149 -13.28 -6.21 -5.53
CA LEU A 149 -13.19 -4.75 -5.57
C LEU A 149 -13.95 -4.19 -6.77
N SER A 150 -14.83 -3.22 -6.50
CA SER A 150 -15.41 -2.39 -7.57
C SER A 150 -14.32 -1.57 -8.27
N PRO A 151 -14.57 -1.07 -9.49
CA PRO A 151 -13.67 -0.12 -10.16
C PRO A 151 -13.23 1.05 -9.28
N GLU A 152 -14.18 1.66 -8.56
CA GLU A 152 -13.97 2.81 -7.69
C GLU A 152 -13.08 2.42 -6.51
N GLN A 153 -13.40 1.33 -5.81
CA GLN A 153 -12.60 0.85 -4.67
C GLN A 153 -11.18 0.50 -5.09
N ARG A 154 -11.00 -0.10 -6.28
CA ARG A 154 -9.68 -0.43 -6.83
C ARG A 154 -8.87 0.84 -7.10
N ARG A 155 -9.49 1.85 -7.73
CA ARG A 155 -8.87 3.16 -7.98
C ARG A 155 -8.50 3.85 -6.68
N ASP A 156 -9.41 3.88 -5.71
CA ASP A 156 -9.24 4.57 -4.43
C ASP A 156 -8.11 3.95 -3.61
N LEU A 157 -8.07 2.62 -3.55
CA LEU A 157 -7.00 1.88 -2.89
C LEU A 157 -5.66 2.02 -3.63
N ALA A 158 -5.65 1.99 -4.96
CA ALA A 158 -4.45 2.24 -5.76
C ALA A 158 -3.90 3.66 -5.52
N ALA A 159 -4.77 4.66 -5.46
CA ALA A 159 -4.40 6.04 -5.14
C ALA A 159 -3.77 6.15 -3.74
N PHE A 160 -4.38 5.51 -2.75
CA PHE A 160 -3.84 5.47 -1.38
C PHE A 160 -2.43 4.87 -1.33
N MET A 161 -2.24 3.67 -1.91
CA MET A 161 -0.94 3.00 -1.91
C MET A 161 0.11 3.79 -2.68
N ALA A 162 -0.26 4.42 -3.81
CA ALA A 162 0.61 5.31 -4.55
C ALA A 162 1.04 6.51 -3.70
N LYS A 163 0.11 7.14 -2.95
CA LYS A 163 0.43 8.22 -2.01
C LYS A 163 1.37 7.76 -0.90
N LEU A 164 1.25 6.54 -0.38
CA LEU A 164 2.20 5.99 0.61
C LEU A 164 3.60 5.77 0.03
N VAL A 165 3.69 5.23 -1.18
CA VAL A 165 4.96 5.04 -1.89
C VAL A 165 5.65 6.37 -2.17
N SER A 166 4.89 7.37 -2.62
CA SER A 166 5.43 8.67 -3.00
C SER A 166 6.08 9.42 -1.83
N VAL A 167 5.55 9.24 -0.62
CA VAL A 167 6.09 9.83 0.61
C VAL A 167 7.13 8.96 1.32
N GLY A 168 7.56 7.85 0.69
CA GLY A 168 8.61 6.98 1.23
C GLY A 168 8.17 6.12 2.42
N PHE A 169 6.88 5.79 2.54
CA PHE A 169 6.41 4.88 3.59
C PHE A 169 7.03 3.48 3.44
N SER A 170 6.95 2.91 2.23
CA SER A 170 7.62 1.65 1.86
C SER A 170 7.61 1.45 0.35
N ASP A 171 8.79 1.27 -0.24
CA ASP A 171 8.94 1.01 -1.69
C ASP A 171 8.35 -0.35 -2.09
N LYS A 172 8.21 -1.29 -1.14
CA LYS A 172 7.61 -2.61 -1.39
C LYS A 172 6.16 -2.53 -1.86
N LEU A 173 5.42 -1.48 -1.48
CA LEU A 173 4.05 -1.28 -1.96
C LEU A 173 4.00 -0.96 -3.46
N ALA A 174 5.10 -0.51 -4.07
CA ALA A 174 5.18 -0.24 -5.51
C ALA A 174 4.91 -1.48 -6.36
N VAL A 175 5.03 -2.69 -5.80
CA VAL A 175 4.67 -3.94 -6.48
C VAL A 175 3.22 -3.94 -6.99
N VAL A 176 2.31 -3.26 -6.29
CA VAL A 176 0.91 -3.11 -6.74
C VAL A 176 0.83 -2.26 -8.00
N GLY A 177 1.59 -1.15 -8.03
CA GLY A 177 1.73 -0.32 -9.22
C GLY A 177 2.32 -1.10 -10.39
N LEU A 178 3.40 -1.85 -10.17
CA LEU A 178 3.99 -2.70 -11.20
C LEU A 178 3.00 -3.72 -11.76
N TRP A 179 2.26 -4.39 -10.87
CA TRP A 179 1.25 -5.36 -11.26
C TRP A 179 0.16 -4.72 -12.15
N LEU A 180 -0.33 -3.54 -11.77
CA LEU A 180 -1.32 -2.79 -12.54
C LEU A 180 -0.77 -2.38 -13.92
N PHE A 181 0.47 -1.88 -13.98
CA PHE A 181 1.10 -1.45 -15.23
C PHE A 181 1.31 -2.64 -16.17
N ARG A 182 1.81 -3.77 -15.65
CA ARG A 182 1.92 -5.02 -16.41
C ARG A 182 0.58 -5.43 -16.98
N ARG A 183 -0.46 -5.48 -16.15
CA ARG A 183 -1.80 -5.89 -16.56
C ARG A 183 -2.41 -4.99 -17.63
N VAL A 184 -2.21 -3.67 -17.54
CA VAL A 184 -2.86 -2.70 -18.44
C VAL A 184 -2.06 -2.44 -19.71
N PHE A 185 -0.73 -2.35 -19.60
CA PHE A 185 0.12 -1.95 -20.72
C PHE A 185 0.80 -3.12 -21.42
N GLU A 186 1.05 -4.22 -20.71
CA GLU A 186 1.82 -5.36 -21.23
C GLU A 186 0.95 -6.58 -21.56
N SER A 187 -0.35 -6.54 -21.28
CA SER A 187 -1.31 -7.56 -21.72
C SER A 187 -2.15 -7.05 -22.90
N PRO A 188 -2.54 -7.94 -23.83
CA PRO A 188 -3.54 -7.62 -24.84
C PRO A 188 -4.84 -7.08 -24.22
N VAL A 189 -5.46 -6.08 -24.87
CA VAL A 189 -6.64 -5.37 -24.32
C VAL A 189 -7.83 -6.32 -24.07
N HIS A 190 -7.95 -7.40 -24.84
CA HIS A 190 -9.03 -8.38 -24.69
C HIS A 190 -8.89 -9.30 -23.46
N GLU A 191 -7.72 -9.30 -22.81
CA GLU A 191 -7.47 -10.03 -21.56
C GLU A 191 -7.82 -9.22 -20.31
N LEU A 192 -8.26 -7.97 -20.48
CA LEU A 192 -8.72 -7.15 -19.38
C LEU A 192 -10.14 -7.57 -18.97
N ASP A 193 -10.26 -8.13 -17.78
CA ASP A 193 -11.56 -8.39 -17.16
C ASP A 193 -12.33 -7.07 -16.95
N GLY A 194 -13.34 -6.82 -17.78
CA GLY A 194 -14.18 -5.62 -17.72
C GLY A 194 -13.64 -4.45 -18.56
N PRO A 195 -14.33 -3.29 -18.56
CA PRO A 195 -13.91 -2.13 -19.31
C PRO A 195 -12.46 -1.73 -18.99
N ALA A 196 -11.60 -1.69 -20.01
CA ALA A 196 -10.19 -1.28 -19.88
C ALA A 196 -10.04 0.05 -19.12
N LEU A 197 -11.05 0.91 -19.23
CA LEU A 197 -11.15 2.19 -18.54
C LEU A 197 -11.02 2.08 -17.01
N HIS A 198 -11.64 1.08 -16.39
CA HIS A 198 -11.61 0.91 -14.93
C HIS A 198 -10.20 0.59 -14.40
N TRP A 199 -9.43 -0.17 -15.18
CA TRP A 199 -8.04 -0.46 -14.83
C TRP A 199 -7.12 0.75 -15.09
N MET A 200 -7.43 1.53 -16.13
CA MET A 200 -6.71 2.76 -16.44
C MET A 200 -6.81 3.80 -15.32
N GLU A 201 -7.95 3.90 -14.61
CA GLU A 201 -8.09 4.82 -13.47
C GLU A 201 -7.12 4.48 -12.32
N ALA A 202 -7.00 3.20 -11.98
CA ALA A 202 -6.06 2.73 -10.95
C ALA A 202 -4.61 2.99 -11.37
N VAL A 203 -4.25 2.72 -12.63
CA VAL A 203 -2.92 3.03 -13.18
C VAL A 203 -2.65 4.53 -13.19
N SER A 204 -3.64 5.35 -13.54
CA SER A 204 -3.52 6.81 -13.57
C SER A 204 -3.25 7.37 -12.18
N ALA A 205 -3.84 6.79 -11.13
CA ALA A 205 -3.56 7.16 -9.76
C ALA A 205 -2.08 6.90 -9.36
N TRP A 206 -1.52 5.75 -9.76
CA TRP A 206 -0.10 5.45 -9.57
C TRP A 206 0.81 6.43 -10.30
N TYR A 207 0.47 6.77 -11.55
CA TYR A 207 1.22 7.75 -12.30
C TYR A 207 1.16 9.14 -11.65
N MET A 208 -0.03 9.57 -11.25
CA MET A 208 -0.30 10.87 -10.64
C MET A 208 0.43 11.07 -9.32
N TYR A 209 0.35 10.10 -8.41
CA TYR A 209 0.87 10.25 -7.06
C TYR A 209 2.30 9.73 -6.90
N ALA A 210 2.66 8.63 -7.57
CA ALA A 210 3.91 7.94 -7.37
C ALA A 210 4.82 7.91 -8.61
N GLY A 211 4.47 8.56 -9.72
CA GLY A 211 5.22 8.46 -10.98
C GLY A 211 6.72 8.77 -10.85
N HIS A 212 7.08 9.81 -10.08
CA HIS A 212 8.48 10.15 -9.80
C HIS A 212 9.20 9.04 -9.02
N LYS A 213 8.51 8.40 -8.08
CA LYS A 213 9.06 7.33 -7.26
C LYS A 213 9.20 6.04 -8.06
N LEU A 214 8.23 5.71 -8.90
CA LEU A 214 8.33 4.56 -9.83
C LEU A 214 9.51 4.74 -10.79
N MET A 215 9.70 5.94 -11.34
CA MET A 215 10.85 6.26 -12.20
C MET A 215 12.18 6.12 -11.44
N SER A 216 12.23 6.59 -10.18
CA SER A 216 13.41 6.38 -9.33
C SER A 216 13.69 4.89 -9.09
N LEU A 217 12.66 4.05 -8.97
CA LEU A 217 12.84 2.61 -8.80
C LEU A 217 13.40 1.93 -10.05
N CYS A 218 13.08 2.43 -11.26
CA CYS A 218 13.65 1.94 -12.52
C CYS A 218 15.18 2.07 -12.63
N GLY A 219 15.78 3.01 -11.87
CA GLY A 219 17.23 3.21 -11.81
C GLY A 219 17.90 2.55 -10.61
N SER A 220 17.13 1.82 -9.79
CA SER A 220 17.63 1.16 -8.57
C SER A 220 17.63 -0.37 -8.74
N ASP A 221 18.49 -1.07 -8.01
CA ASP A 221 18.49 -2.54 -7.92
C ASP A 221 17.33 -3.04 -7.02
N PHE A 222 16.13 -2.48 -7.17
CA PHE A 222 14.96 -2.88 -6.38
C PHE A 222 14.50 -4.26 -6.83
N SER A 223 14.90 -5.29 -6.09
CA SER A 223 14.63 -6.70 -6.39
C SER A 223 13.66 -7.38 -5.41
N ASP A 224 13.14 -6.64 -4.43
CA ASP A 224 12.30 -7.21 -3.36
C ASP A 224 10.83 -7.30 -3.79
N MET A 225 10.57 -8.24 -4.71
CA MET A 225 9.25 -8.42 -5.30
C MET A 225 9.05 -9.84 -5.85
N PRO A 226 7.80 -10.35 -5.86
CA PRO A 226 7.50 -11.68 -6.40
C PRO A 226 7.89 -11.80 -7.87
N GLU A 227 8.51 -12.93 -8.23
CA GLU A 227 9.01 -13.20 -9.58
C GLU A 227 7.89 -13.09 -10.64
N GLU A 228 6.69 -13.57 -10.31
CA GLU A 228 5.49 -13.50 -11.14
C GLU A 228 5.10 -12.07 -11.57
N PHE A 229 5.44 -11.06 -10.77
CA PHE A 229 5.19 -9.66 -11.08
C PHE A 229 6.41 -8.97 -11.71
N ALA A 230 7.60 -9.50 -11.42
CA ALA A 230 8.86 -9.01 -11.96
C ALA A 230 8.97 -9.25 -13.47
N VAL A 231 8.50 -10.39 -13.97
CA VAL A 231 8.64 -10.74 -15.39
C VAL A 231 7.75 -9.84 -16.27
N PRO A 232 8.29 -9.27 -17.37
CA PRO A 232 7.49 -8.52 -18.35
C PRO A 232 6.29 -9.32 -18.88
N GLY A 233 5.19 -8.65 -19.21
CA GLY A 233 4.01 -9.24 -19.86
C GLY A 233 4.23 -9.50 -21.35
N GLU A 234 3.27 -10.18 -21.98
CA GLU A 234 3.36 -10.67 -23.36
C GLU A 234 3.74 -9.58 -24.38
N LEU A 235 3.07 -8.43 -24.34
CA LEU A 235 3.33 -7.35 -25.30
C LEU A 235 4.71 -6.73 -25.09
N ALA A 236 5.17 -6.64 -23.84
CA ALA A 236 6.52 -6.14 -23.54
C ALA A 236 7.59 -7.14 -24.00
N GLN A 237 7.38 -8.44 -23.79
CA GLN A 237 8.27 -9.49 -24.29
C GLN A 237 8.31 -9.51 -25.82
N ALA A 238 7.16 -9.38 -26.49
CA ALA A 238 7.07 -9.29 -27.95
C ALA A 238 7.79 -8.05 -28.50
N ALA A 239 7.88 -6.98 -27.72
CA ALA A 239 8.67 -5.78 -28.02
C ALA A 239 10.17 -5.92 -27.69
N GLY A 240 10.64 -7.10 -27.26
CA GLY A 240 12.04 -7.36 -26.94
C GLY A 240 12.51 -6.84 -25.58
N ILE A 241 11.58 -6.64 -24.63
CA ILE A 241 11.91 -6.13 -23.29
C ILE A 241 12.24 -7.30 -22.36
N GLU A 242 13.49 -7.36 -21.92
CA GLU A 242 14.00 -8.43 -21.05
C GLU A 242 14.15 -8.00 -19.58
N GLY A 243 14.15 -6.70 -19.29
CA GLY A 243 14.39 -6.19 -17.94
C GLY A 243 13.25 -6.54 -16.97
N THR A 244 13.58 -7.16 -15.83
CA THR A 244 12.61 -7.51 -14.78
C THR A 244 12.28 -6.31 -13.88
N GLY A 245 11.14 -6.40 -13.21
CA GLY A 245 10.62 -5.39 -12.29
C GLY A 245 10.52 -4.01 -12.87
N PHE A 246 10.90 -3.00 -12.08
CA PHE A 246 10.98 -1.62 -12.58
C PHE A 246 12.26 -1.48 -13.41
N SER A 247 12.12 -1.23 -14.70
CA SER A 247 13.27 -0.97 -15.58
C SER A 247 12.98 0.20 -16.51
N VAL A 248 14.04 0.91 -16.93
CA VAL A 248 13.92 2.04 -17.87
C VAL A 248 13.28 1.61 -19.18
N ALA A 249 13.59 0.40 -19.67
CA ALA A 249 13.01 -0.15 -20.89
C ALA A 249 11.49 -0.35 -20.77
N ARG A 250 11.02 -0.96 -19.66
CA ARG A 250 9.58 -1.12 -19.40
C ARG A 250 8.88 0.23 -19.23
N TRP A 251 9.50 1.19 -18.53
CA TRP A 251 8.93 2.52 -18.36
C TRP A 251 8.67 3.21 -19.71
N LYS A 252 9.65 3.20 -20.61
CA LYS A 252 9.52 3.77 -21.96
C LYS A 252 8.42 3.06 -22.76
N PHE A 253 8.34 1.74 -22.66
CA PHE A 253 7.27 0.96 -23.29
C PHE A 253 5.88 1.33 -22.76
N TRP A 254 5.71 1.48 -21.45
CA TRP A 254 4.44 1.90 -20.85
C TRP A 254 4.02 3.30 -21.33
N GLN A 255 4.97 4.23 -21.44
CA GLN A 255 4.67 5.57 -21.97
C GLN A 255 4.14 5.53 -23.41
N GLU A 256 4.71 4.69 -24.28
CA GLU A 256 4.20 4.51 -25.64
C GLU A 256 2.84 3.81 -25.67
N ARG A 257 2.64 2.80 -24.81
CA ARG A 257 1.34 2.12 -24.66
C ARG A 257 0.23 3.05 -24.21
N VAL A 258 0.49 3.97 -23.28
CA VAL A 258 -0.48 5.00 -22.89
C VAL A 258 -0.92 5.82 -24.09
N LYS A 259 0.04 6.32 -24.90
CA LYS A 259 -0.26 7.12 -26.10
C LYS A 259 -1.11 6.33 -27.10
N GLU A 260 -0.81 5.05 -27.29
CA GLU A 260 -1.59 4.17 -28.18
C GLU A 260 -3.02 3.95 -27.67
N ILE A 261 -3.19 3.63 -26.39
CA ILE A 261 -4.50 3.42 -25.76
C ILE A 261 -5.34 4.70 -25.83
N CYS A 262 -4.76 5.87 -25.57
CA CYS A 262 -5.45 7.15 -25.69
C CYS A 262 -5.90 7.48 -27.13
N ARG A 263 -5.23 6.97 -28.16
CA ARG A 263 -5.64 7.15 -29.56
C ARG A 263 -6.76 6.19 -29.97
N THR A 264 -6.84 5.02 -29.35
CA THR A 264 -7.78 3.95 -29.73
C THR A 264 -9.08 3.99 -28.94
N LEU A 265 -9.07 4.54 -27.72
CA LEU A 265 -10.29 4.81 -26.96
C LEU A 265 -11.03 5.99 -27.58
N PRO A 266 -12.32 5.85 -27.96
CA PRO A 266 -13.11 6.97 -28.43
C PRO A 266 -13.21 8.01 -27.30
N LEU A 267 -12.58 9.16 -27.51
CA LEU A 267 -12.68 10.35 -26.66
C LEU A 267 -14.12 10.90 -26.73
N GLY A 268 -15.01 10.28 -25.98
CA GLY A 268 -16.37 10.77 -25.68
C GLY A 268 -16.52 11.25 -24.24
N ILE A 269 -15.41 11.41 -23.50
CA ILE A 269 -15.40 11.78 -22.08
C ILE A 269 -14.36 12.89 -21.89
N GLU A 270 -14.68 14.11 -22.32
CA GLU A 270 -13.80 15.27 -22.11
C GLU A 270 -13.80 15.76 -20.64
N ASN A 271 -14.57 15.17 -19.72
CA ASN A 271 -14.78 15.78 -18.39
C ASN A 271 -14.68 14.89 -17.14
N GLU A 272 -14.46 13.57 -17.22
CA GLU A 272 -14.45 12.72 -16.01
C GLU A 272 -13.21 11.87 -15.79
N VAL A 273 -12.52 11.46 -16.86
CA VAL A 273 -11.24 10.78 -16.72
C VAL A 273 -10.19 11.86 -16.58
N ALA A 274 -9.60 11.97 -15.38
CA ALA A 274 -8.33 12.67 -15.23
C ALA A 274 -7.28 11.88 -16.03
N LEU A 275 -7.26 12.09 -17.35
CA LEU A 275 -6.11 11.75 -18.17
C LEU A 275 -4.88 12.30 -17.45
N PRO A 276 -3.78 11.54 -17.38
CA PRO A 276 -2.56 12.05 -16.79
C PRO A 276 -2.28 13.45 -17.40
N PRO A 277 -2.10 14.49 -16.56
CA PRO A 277 -2.18 15.87 -17.00
C PRO A 277 -1.26 16.14 -18.19
N GLN A 278 -1.59 17.14 -19.02
CA GLN A 278 -0.73 17.63 -20.11
C GLN A 278 0.70 18.00 -19.65
N SER A 279 0.96 18.04 -18.34
CA SER A 279 2.31 18.05 -17.75
C SER A 279 3.16 16.81 -18.08
N LEU A 280 2.57 15.76 -18.68
CA LEU A 280 3.29 14.61 -19.27
C LEU A 280 4.34 15.01 -20.31
N TYR A 281 4.14 16.13 -21.02
CA TYR A 281 5.14 16.64 -21.97
C TYR A 281 6.39 17.21 -21.27
N GLY A 282 6.27 17.68 -20.02
CA GLY A 282 7.40 18.23 -19.25
C GLY A 282 8.32 17.18 -18.63
N LEU A 283 7.88 15.92 -18.48
CA LEU A 283 8.76 14.84 -17.97
C LEU A 283 9.72 14.30 -19.04
N ALA A 284 9.42 14.48 -20.33
CA ALA A 284 10.39 14.28 -21.41
C ALA A 284 11.53 15.31 -21.34
N GLU A 285 11.27 16.51 -20.78
CA GLU A 285 12.29 17.54 -20.55
C GLU A 285 13.12 17.29 -19.27
N LEU A 286 12.70 16.35 -18.42
CA LEU A 286 13.42 15.94 -17.20
C LEU A 286 14.28 14.67 -17.39
N GLU A 287 14.22 13.99 -18.55
CA GLU A 287 15.15 12.89 -18.90
C GLU A 287 16.63 13.25 -18.65
N PRO A 288 17.13 14.46 -18.99
CA PRO A 288 18.54 14.83 -18.77
C PRO A 288 18.92 15.01 -17.30
N LEU A 289 17.95 15.25 -16.41
CA LEU A 289 18.19 15.49 -14.98
C LEU A 289 18.27 14.19 -14.16
N PHE A 290 17.65 13.11 -14.64
CA PHE A 290 17.65 11.81 -13.97
C PHE A 290 18.58 10.78 -14.63
N PHE A 291 18.79 10.88 -15.96
CA PHE A 291 19.67 10.00 -16.71
C PHE A 291 20.77 10.86 -17.33
N GLY A 292 21.72 11.29 -16.49
CA GLY A 292 22.86 12.11 -16.92
C GLY A 292 23.45 11.59 -18.23
N THR A 293 23.63 12.50 -19.19
CA THR A 293 24.16 12.18 -20.51
C THR A 293 25.56 11.59 -20.38
N HIS A 294 25.68 10.29 -20.61
CA HIS A 294 26.94 9.60 -20.88
C HIS A 294 26.85 8.91 -22.24
#